data_AF-A0A7T4YJ99-F1
#
_entry.id   AF-A0A7T4YJ99-F1
#
_cell.length_a   1.000
_cell.length_b   1.000
_cell.length_c   1.000
_cell.angle_alpha   90.00
_cell.angle_beta   90.00
_cell.angle_gamma   90.00
#
_symmetry.space_group_name_H-M   'P 1'
#
loop_
_entity.id
_entity.type
_entity.pdbx_description
1 polymer ?
#
loop_
_entity_poly.entity_id
_entity_poly.type
_entity_poly.pdbx_seq_one_letter_code
_entity_poly.pdbx_strand_id
1 'polypeptide(L)'
;MGKQSQHLLCFFTTALFVMLLSACTQSESKQELADQVQTETEIKQQAITEAKEDLANNHLALRSRGMRFSDHDIYVKLMKDKYNIHIEHEYYCLYSNNEVLSDDTYNAVMMEEIRKQYPEDIVKKTYEEAQAIYLEESGWVKALEELEQEQSDNPLDTSGDLH
;
A
#
# COMPACT_ATOMS: atom_id res chain seq x y z
N MET A 1 -18.79 -67.76 -13.80
CA MET A 1 -18.65 -66.52 -14.60
C MET A 1 -19.20 -65.30 -13.86
N GLY A 2 -18.66 -64.96 -12.68
CA GLY A 2 -19.24 -63.91 -11.80
C GLY A 2 -18.30 -62.80 -11.34
N LYS A 3 -16.99 -62.87 -11.64
CA LYS A 3 -15.99 -61.93 -11.09
C LYS A 3 -15.78 -60.66 -11.92
N GLN A 4 -16.11 -60.65 -13.22
CA GLN A 4 -15.89 -59.45 -14.05
C GLN A 4 -16.90 -58.31 -13.80
N SER A 5 -18.11 -58.61 -13.32
CA SER A 5 -19.16 -57.60 -13.13
C SER A 5 -18.90 -56.68 -11.92
N GLN A 6 -18.17 -57.16 -10.90
CA GLN A 6 -17.88 -56.36 -9.70
C GLN A 6 -16.85 -55.26 -9.94
N HIS A 7 -15.90 -55.46 -10.86
CA HIS A 7 -14.90 -54.43 -11.16
C HIS A 7 -15.50 -53.25 -11.92
N LEU A 8 -16.44 -53.50 -12.85
CA LEU A 8 -17.10 -52.42 -13.61
C LEU A 8 -17.88 -51.48 -12.69
N LEU A 9 -18.61 -52.03 -11.70
CA LEU A 9 -19.40 -51.22 -10.77
C LEU A 9 -18.51 -50.31 -9.91
N CYS A 10 -17.34 -50.80 -9.47
CA CYS A 10 -16.37 -50.01 -8.70
C CYS A 10 -15.75 -48.85 -9.50
N PHE A 11 -15.51 -49.02 -10.80
CA PHE A 11 -14.97 -47.94 -11.65
C PHE A 11 -16.00 -46.83 -11.89
N PHE A 12 -17.28 -47.17 -12.07
CA PHE A 12 -18.32 -46.16 -12.26
C PHE A 12 -18.60 -45.34 -11.01
N THR A 13 -18.59 -45.96 -9.83
CA THR A 13 -18.82 -45.24 -8.56
C THR A 13 -17.66 -44.30 -8.22
N THR A 14 -16.42 -44.72 -8.46
CA THR A 14 -15.25 -43.85 -8.25
C THR A 14 -15.19 -42.69 -9.24
N ALA A 15 -15.46 -42.92 -10.53
CA ALA A 15 -15.49 -41.85 -11.52
C ALA A 15 -16.59 -40.81 -11.24
N LEU A 16 -17.79 -41.26 -10.85
CA LEU A 16 -18.88 -40.37 -10.45
C LEU A 16 -18.53 -39.57 -9.19
N PHE A 17 -17.88 -40.20 -8.21
CA PHE A 17 -17.45 -39.53 -6.99
C PHE A 17 -16.39 -38.44 -7.25
N VAL A 18 -15.41 -38.71 -8.11
CA VAL A 18 -14.40 -37.72 -8.52
C VAL A 18 -15.02 -36.54 -9.28
N MET A 19 -16.01 -36.80 -10.15
CA MET A 19 -16.73 -35.74 -10.85
C MET A 19 -17.57 -34.87 -9.89
N LEU A 20 -18.23 -35.48 -8.90
CA LEU A 20 -18.99 -34.74 -7.88
C LEU A 20 -18.08 -33.90 -6.98
N LEU A 21 -16.95 -34.45 -6.54
CA LEU A 21 -15.96 -33.69 -5.75
C LEU A 21 -15.38 -32.51 -6.55
N SER A 22 -15.06 -32.71 -7.83
CA SER A 22 -14.54 -31.63 -8.69
C SER A 22 -15.59 -30.54 -8.94
N ALA A 23 -16.87 -30.89 -9.05
CA ALA A 23 -17.96 -29.92 -9.18
C ALA A 23 -18.17 -29.13 -7.88
N CYS A 24 -18.11 -29.77 -6.71
CA CYS A 24 -18.22 -29.08 -5.42
C CYS A 24 -17.06 -28.11 -5.16
N THR A 25 -15.80 -28.51 -5.41
CA THR A 25 -14.65 -27.60 -5.21
C THR A 25 -14.67 -26.42 -6.18
N GLN A 26 -15.16 -26.64 -7.41
CA GLN A 26 -15.34 -25.57 -8.39
C GLN A 26 -16.51 -24.63 -8.02
N SER A 27 -17.53 -25.10 -7.32
CA SER A 27 -18.61 -24.22 -6.83
C SER A 27 -18.17 -23.41 -5.61
N GLU A 28 -17.43 -24.01 -4.67
CA GLU A 28 -16.93 -23.33 -3.46
C GLU A 28 -15.94 -22.21 -3.83
N SER A 29 -14.97 -22.48 -4.71
CA SER A 29 -14.02 -21.47 -5.20
C SER A 29 -14.69 -20.31 -5.95
N LYS A 30 -15.78 -20.56 -6.69
CA LYS A 30 -16.55 -19.50 -7.35
C LYS A 30 -17.32 -18.65 -6.35
N GLN A 31 -17.87 -19.27 -5.30
CA GLN A 31 -18.57 -18.56 -4.24
C GLN A 31 -17.61 -17.68 -3.45
N GLU A 32 -16.45 -18.22 -3.04
CA GLU A 32 -15.42 -17.47 -2.32
C GLU A 32 -14.92 -16.26 -3.12
N LEU A 33 -14.69 -16.44 -4.43
CA LEU A 33 -14.34 -15.33 -5.31
C LEU A 33 -15.46 -14.29 -5.42
N ALA A 34 -16.72 -14.73 -5.51
CA ALA A 34 -17.87 -13.81 -5.57
C ALA A 34 -18.00 -13.00 -4.27
N ASP A 35 -17.85 -13.64 -3.13
CA ASP A 35 -17.90 -13.01 -1.81
C ASP A 35 -16.74 -12.00 -1.64
N GLN A 36 -15.54 -12.34 -2.11
CA GLN A 36 -14.40 -11.42 -2.11
C GLN A 36 -14.65 -10.21 -3.01
N VAL A 37 -15.11 -10.41 -4.25
CA VAL A 37 -15.41 -9.31 -5.18
C VAL A 37 -16.51 -8.41 -4.64
N GLN A 38 -17.54 -8.98 -4.02
CA GLN A 38 -18.60 -8.22 -3.37
C GLN A 38 -18.03 -7.38 -2.23
N THR A 39 -17.21 -7.96 -1.36
CA THR A 39 -16.57 -7.26 -0.23
C THR A 39 -15.70 -6.10 -0.72
N GLU A 40 -14.85 -6.32 -1.73
CA GLU A 40 -14.03 -5.26 -2.33
C GLU A 40 -14.88 -4.14 -2.95
N THR A 41 -16.01 -4.48 -3.54
CA THR A 41 -16.94 -3.51 -4.14
C THR A 41 -17.59 -2.64 -3.07
N GLU A 42 -18.02 -3.25 -1.96
CA GLU A 42 -18.61 -2.54 -0.82
C GLU A 42 -17.60 -1.58 -0.18
N ILE A 43 -16.36 -2.04 0.04
CA ILE A 43 -15.26 -1.21 0.57
C ILE A 43 -15.00 -0.01 -0.34
N LYS A 44 -14.84 -0.23 -1.65
CA LYS A 44 -14.62 0.86 -2.62
C LYS A 44 -15.77 1.86 -2.61
N GLN A 45 -17.00 1.37 -2.60
CA GLN A 45 -18.17 2.24 -2.63
C GLN A 45 -18.28 3.08 -1.35
N GLN A 46 -17.96 2.50 -0.19
CA GLN A 46 -17.91 3.23 1.07
C GLN A 46 -16.83 4.32 1.04
N ALA A 47 -15.60 3.98 0.63
CA ALA A 47 -14.49 4.93 0.54
C ALA A 47 -14.77 6.09 -0.43
N ILE A 48 -15.41 5.82 -1.58
CA ILE A 48 -15.85 6.87 -2.53
C ILE A 48 -16.91 7.78 -1.89
N THR A 49 -17.85 7.20 -1.14
CA THR A 49 -18.93 7.95 -0.50
C THR A 49 -18.36 8.90 0.55
N GLU A 50 -17.48 8.38 1.41
CA GLU A 50 -16.78 9.15 2.43
C GLU A 50 -15.94 10.29 1.81
N ALA A 51 -15.16 10.00 0.77
CA ALA A 51 -14.37 11.03 0.09
C ALA A 51 -15.25 12.15 -0.50
N LYS A 52 -16.42 11.80 -1.05
CA LYS A 52 -17.36 12.78 -1.58
C LYS A 52 -18.04 13.60 -0.49
N GLU A 53 -18.31 13.01 0.66
CA GLU A 53 -18.86 13.73 1.83
C GLU A 53 -17.86 14.76 2.35
N ASP A 54 -16.59 14.39 2.48
CA ASP A 54 -15.52 15.30 2.87
C ASP A 54 -15.36 16.46 1.88
N LEU A 55 -15.36 16.17 0.58
CA LEU A 55 -15.35 17.20 -0.45
C LEU A 55 -16.57 18.13 -0.36
N ALA A 56 -17.76 17.60 -0.11
CA ALA A 56 -18.98 18.41 0.07
C ALA A 56 -18.88 19.32 1.31
N ASN A 57 -18.11 18.93 2.31
CA ASN A 57 -17.82 19.71 3.51
C ASN A 57 -16.61 20.67 3.36
N ASN A 58 -16.04 20.80 2.16
CA ASN A 58 -14.78 21.52 1.89
C ASN A 58 -13.59 21.01 2.72
N HIS A 59 -13.60 19.72 3.07
CA HIS A 59 -12.51 19.06 3.76
C HIS A 59 -11.65 18.30 2.75
N LEU A 60 -10.46 18.84 2.45
CA LEU A 60 -9.51 18.20 1.54
C LEU A 60 -8.51 17.40 2.37
N ALA A 61 -8.60 16.07 2.31
CA ALA A 61 -7.76 15.18 3.08
C ALA A 61 -7.12 14.07 2.24
N LEU A 62 -5.96 13.60 2.66
CA LEU A 62 -5.33 12.39 2.14
C LEU A 62 -5.00 11.46 3.29
N ARG A 63 -5.19 10.17 3.06
CA ARG A 63 -4.79 9.12 3.99
C ARG A 63 -3.39 8.66 3.67
N SER A 64 -2.49 8.70 4.63
CA SER A 64 -1.10 8.29 4.45
C SER A 64 -0.77 7.03 5.25
N ARG A 65 0.03 6.16 4.63
CA ARG A 65 0.50 4.89 5.22
C ARG A 65 2.00 4.77 5.06
N GLY A 66 2.65 4.07 5.97
CA GLY A 66 4.04 3.61 5.82
C GLY A 66 5.12 4.70 5.78
N MET A 67 4.79 5.95 6.12
CA MET A 67 5.80 6.99 6.27
C MET A 67 6.55 6.85 7.60
N ARG A 68 7.84 7.20 7.60
CA ARG A 68 8.62 7.29 8.83
C ARG A 68 8.06 8.44 9.69
N PHE A 69 7.93 8.20 10.99
CA PHE A 69 7.39 9.19 11.95
C PHE A 69 8.05 10.57 11.83
N SER A 70 9.39 10.62 11.70
CA SER A 70 10.14 11.87 11.63
C SER A 70 9.80 12.74 10.42
N ASP A 71 9.62 12.11 9.26
CA ASP A 71 9.35 12.82 8.01
C ASP A 71 7.85 13.15 7.90
N HIS A 72 7.02 12.33 8.56
CA HIS A 72 5.57 12.44 8.56
C HIS A 72 5.07 13.74 9.18
N ASP A 73 5.56 14.11 10.36
CA ASP A 73 5.10 15.32 11.05
C ASP A 73 5.40 16.60 10.26
N ILE A 74 6.59 16.66 9.65
CA ILE A 74 7.00 17.78 8.78
C ILE A 74 6.10 17.80 7.53
N TYR A 75 5.91 16.65 6.88
CA TYR A 75 5.05 16.52 5.70
C TYR A 75 3.60 16.95 5.98
N VAL A 76 2.99 16.45 7.06
CA VAL A 76 1.62 16.79 7.48
C VAL A 76 1.50 18.30 7.69
N LYS A 77 2.47 18.89 8.39
CA LYS A 77 2.50 20.33 8.63
C LYS A 77 2.59 21.12 7.33
N LEU A 78 3.50 20.75 6.42
CA LEU A 78 3.65 21.44 5.14
C LEU A 78 2.39 21.33 4.27
N MET A 79 1.77 20.14 4.20
CA MET A 79 0.54 19.91 3.44
C MET A 79 -0.61 20.79 3.95
N LYS A 80 -0.73 20.92 5.27
CA LYS A 80 -1.73 21.77 5.90
C LYS A 80 -1.43 23.26 5.71
N ASP A 81 -0.21 23.69 6.04
CA ASP A 81 0.13 25.12 6.08
C ASP A 81 0.18 25.73 4.66
N LYS A 82 0.63 24.98 3.65
CA LYS A 82 0.80 25.49 2.28
C LYS A 82 -0.43 25.29 1.40
N TYR A 83 -1.15 24.18 1.57
CA TYR A 83 -2.20 23.77 0.65
C TYR A 83 -3.57 23.57 1.32
N ASN A 84 -3.65 23.73 2.65
CA ASN A 84 -4.84 23.44 3.45
C ASN A 84 -5.35 22.00 3.23
N ILE A 85 -4.42 21.05 3.03
CA ILE A 85 -4.72 19.63 2.87
C ILE A 85 -4.39 18.92 4.18
N HIS A 86 -5.39 18.21 4.71
CA HIS A 86 -5.23 17.39 5.90
C HIS A 86 -4.60 16.06 5.53
N ILE A 87 -3.67 15.59 6.35
CA ILE A 87 -3.14 14.24 6.23
C ILE A 87 -3.67 13.44 7.40
N GLU A 88 -4.53 12.48 7.08
CA GLU A 88 -4.99 11.48 8.03
C GLU A 88 -3.96 10.37 8.10
N HIS A 89 -3.54 10.03 9.31
CA HIS A 89 -2.58 8.97 9.53
C HIS A 89 -3.19 7.89 10.41
N GLU A 90 -3.21 6.69 9.87
CA GLU A 90 -3.51 5.51 10.65
C GLU A 90 -2.19 4.94 11.18
N TYR A 91 -2.04 4.89 12.51
CA TYR A 91 -0.79 4.49 13.18
C TYR A 91 -0.54 2.97 13.16
N TYR A 92 -0.82 2.30 12.06
CA TYR A 92 -0.63 0.85 11.93
C TYR A 92 0.61 0.53 11.11
N CYS A 93 1.46 -0.37 11.63
CA CYS A 93 2.61 -0.91 10.91
C CYS A 93 2.24 -2.05 9.95
N LEU A 94 1.04 -2.61 10.10
CA LEU A 94 0.49 -3.69 9.28
C LEU A 94 -0.91 -3.29 8.84
N TYR A 95 -1.13 -3.33 7.53
CA TYR A 95 -2.42 -3.06 6.92
C TYR A 95 -2.96 -4.33 6.29
N SER A 96 -4.25 -4.59 6.48
CA SER A 96 -5.00 -5.56 5.70
C SER A 96 -5.17 -5.05 4.25
N ASN A 97 -5.38 -5.97 3.31
CA ASN A 97 -5.65 -5.60 1.91
C ASN A 97 -6.90 -4.71 1.78
N ASN A 98 -7.86 -4.85 2.70
CA ASN A 98 -9.10 -4.07 2.71
C ASN A 98 -8.85 -2.61 3.10
N GLU A 99 -8.03 -2.36 4.12
CA GLU A 99 -7.60 -1.00 4.49
C GLU A 99 -6.79 -0.38 3.35
N VAL A 100 -5.88 -1.16 2.74
CA VAL A 100 -5.10 -0.69 1.59
C VAL A 100 -6.03 -0.22 0.45
N LEU A 101 -6.99 -1.06 0.09
CA LEU A 101 -7.98 -0.80 -0.94
C LEU A 101 -8.86 0.41 -0.62
N SER A 102 -9.28 0.54 0.64
CA SER A 102 -10.10 1.66 1.12
C SER A 102 -9.37 2.98 0.90
N ASP A 103 -8.15 3.14 1.41
CA ASP A 103 -7.49 4.44 1.31
C ASP A 103 -6.99 4.75 -0.10
N ASP A 104 -6.59 3.74 -0.89
CA ASP A 104 -6.25 3.96 -2.30
C ASP A 104 -7.44 4.51 -3.07
N THR A 105 -8.63 3.97 -2.78
CA THR A 105 -9.87 4.40 -3.42
C THR A 105 -10.27 5.80 -2.96
N TYR A 106 -10.20 6.07 -1.66
CA TYR A 106 -10.46 7.39 -1.08
C TYR A 106 -9.50 8.45 -1.66
N ASN A 107 -8.20 8.17 -1.62
CA ASN A 107 -7.16 9.07 -2.12
C ASN A 107 -7.27 9.31 -3.62
N ALA A 108 -7.72 8.32 -4.41
CA ALA A 108 -7.91 8.53 -5.85
C ALA A 108 -8.94 9.64 -6.14
N VAL A 109 -10.04 9.69 -5.38
CA VAL A 109 -11.06 10.75 -5.48
C VAL A 109 -10.48 12.10 -5.04
N MET A 110 -9.80 12.12 -3.89
CA MET A 110 -9.22 13.35 -3.34
C MET A 110 -8.12 13.92 -4.24
N MET A 111 -7.27 13.07 -4.80
CA MET A 111 -6.21 13.49 -5.72
C MET A 111 -6.76 14.06 -7.03
N GLU A 112 -7.92 13.62 -7.49
CA GLU A 112 -8.58 14.24 -8.64
C GLU A 112 -8.96 15.70 -8.33
N GLU A 113 -9.51 15.96 -7.13
CA GLU A 113 -9.87 17.31 -6.71
C GLU A 113 -8.64 18.19 -6.44
N ILE A 114 -7.62 17.64 -5.76
CA ILE A 114 -6.34 18.32 -5.53
C ILE A 114 -5.72 18.78 -6.85
N ARG A 115 -5.72 17.94 -7.90
CA ARG A 115 -5.15 18.28 -9.21
C ARG A 115 -5.90 19.39 -9.94
N LYS A 116 -7.19 19.62 -9.64
CA LYS A 116 -7.94 20.75 -10.20
C LYS A 116 -7.48 22.09 -9.59
N GLN A 117 -7.09 22.07 -8.31
CA GLN A 117 -6.64 23.26 -7.59
C GLN A 117 -5.13 23.49 -7.76
N TYR A 118 -4.36 22.41 -7.83
CA TYR A 118 -2.90 22.41 -7.89
C TYR A 118 -2.43 21.54 -9.07
N PRO A 119 -2.09 22.13 -10.23
CA PRO A 119 -1.72 21.38 -11.43
C PRO A 119 -0.34 20.71 -11.33
N GLU A 120 0.48 21.10 -10.35
CA GLU A 120 1.77 20.47 -10.04
C GLU A 120 1.58 19.30 -9.05
N ASP A 121 2.51 18.35 -9.06
CA ASP A 121 2.49 17.21 -8.11
C ASP A 121 2.95 17.67 -6.72
N ILE A 122 2.03 18.34 -6.01
CA ILE A 122 2.29 18.89 -4.68
C ILE A 122 2.60 17.82 -3.64
N VAL A 123 2.10 16.59 -3.81
CA VAL A 123 2.34 15.48 -2.88
C VAL A 123 3.81 15.11 -2.93
N LYS A 124 4.33 14.85 -4.13
CA LYS A 124 5.75 14.53 -4.32
C LYS A 124 6.66 15.68 -3.87
N LYS A 125 6.35 16.91 -4.31
CA LYS A 125 7.14 18.12 -3.98
C LYS A 125 7.20 18.36 -2.47
N THR A 126 6.08 18.19 -1.77
CA THR A 126 6.02 18.38 -0.32
C THR A 126 6.76 17.27 0.42
N TYR A 127 6.74 16.04 -0.08
CA TYR A 127 7.52 14.95 0.47
C TYR A 127 9.03 15.19 0.34
N GLU A 128 9.49 15.60 -0.85
CA GLU A 128 10.90 15.95 -1.09
C GLU A 128 11.36 17.10 -0.18
N GLU A 129 10.51 18.11 0.01
CA GLU A 129 10.79 19.22 0.93
C GLU A 129 10.84 18.76 2.39
N ALA A 130 9.88 17.93 2.83
CA ALA A 130 9.88 17.38 4.18
C ALA A 130 11.14 16.56 4.47
N GLN A 131 11.57 15.75 3.50
CA GLN A 131 12.80 14.98 3.59
C GLN A 131 14.04 15.87 3.67
N ALA A 132 14.12 16.93 2.86
CA ALA A 132 15.23 17.88 2.90
C ALA A 132 15.34 18.58 4.26
N ILE A 133 14.20 19.05 4.81
CA ILE A 133 14.15 19.68 6.15
C ILE A 133 14.59 18.67 7.22
N TYR A 134 14.08 17.44 7.19
CA TYR A 134 14.48 16.43 8.15
C TYR A 134 15.99 16.15 8.11
N LEU A 135 16.58 16.01 6.91
CA LEU A 135 18.01 15.76 6.75
C LEU A 135 18.87 16.92 7.27
N GLU A 136 18.40 18.16 7.09
CA GLU A 136 19.04 19.36 7.63
C GLU A 136 18.95 19.40 9.17
N GLU A 137 17.75 19.18 9.74
CA GLU A 137 17.50 19.27 11.19
C GLU A 137 18.15 18.12 11.99
N SER A 138 18.27 16.94 11.38
CA SER A 138 18.85 15.76 12.01
C SER A 138 20.38 15.79 12.07
N GLY A 139 21.03 16.69 11.35
CA GLY A 139 22.49 16.80 11.30
C GLY A 139 23.18 15.66 10.54
N TRP A 140 22.44 14.75 9.89
CA TRP A 140 23.02 13.65 9.10
C TRP A 140 23.88 14.17 7.95
N VAL A 141 23.46 15.26 7.30
CA VAL A 141 24.25 15.90 6.23
C VAL A 141 25.63 16.31 6.75
N LYS A 142 25.66 17.00 7.90
CA LYS A 142 26.90 17.44 8.53
C LYS A 142 27.78 16.25 8.96
N ALA A 143 27.17 15.19 9.52
CA ALA A 143 27.90 13.99 9.91
C ALA A 143 28.52 13.26 8.70
N LEU A 144 27.83 13.24 7.56
CA LEU A 144 28.35 12.70 6.30
C LEU A 144 29.53 13.53 5.77
N GLU A 145 29.41 14.86 5.77
CA GLU A 145 30.49 15.76 5.36
C GLU A 145 31.75 15.59 6.23
N GLU A 146 31.58 15.44 7.55
CA GLU A 146 32.69 15.17 8.49
C GLU A 146 33.37 13.81 8.21
N LEU A 147 32.59 12.77 7.91
CA LEU A 147 33.14 11.45 7.54
C LEU A 147 33.87 11.45 6.19
N GLU A 148 33.35 12.16 5.19
CA GLU A 148 34.00 12.30 3.88
C GLU A 148 35.32 13.08 4.00
N GLN A 149 35.34 14.13 4.83
CA GLN A 149 36.54 14.89 5.16
C GLN A 149 37.59 13.99 5.85
N GLU A 150 37.20 13.20 6.84
CA GLU A 150 38.09 12.25 7.52
C GLU A 150 38.68 11.19 6.58
N GLN A 151 37.89 10.67 5.62
CA GLN A 151 38.36 9.72 4.61
C GLN A 151 39.32 10.35 3.60
N SER A 152 39.09 11.61 3.23
CA SER A 152 40.02 12.38 2.38
C SER A 152 41.35 12.64 3.09
N ASP A 153 41.31 12.93 4.40
CA ASP A 153 42.49 13.26 5.19
C ASP A 153 43.29 12.02 5.64
N ASN A 154 42.65 10.86 5.73
CA ASN A 154 43.29 9.56 5.96
C ASN A 154 42.88 8.57 4.86
N PRO A 155 43.44 8.67 3.64
CA PRO A 155 43.20 7.67 2.61
C PRO A 155 43.66 6.32 3.15
N LEU A 156 42.71 5.40 3.37
CA LEU A 156 43.02 4.03 3.76
C LEU A 156 44.05 3.51 2.76
N ASP A 157 45.22 3.15 3.28
CA ASP A 157 46.27 2.51 2.50
C ASP A 157 45.77 1.12 2.08
N THR A 158 45.05 1.08 0.96
CA THR A 158 44.52 -0.15 0.39
C THR A 158 45.59 -0.95 -0.37
N SER A 159 46.88 -0.60 -0.25
CA SER A 159 47.95 -1.50 -0.70
C SER A 159 48.11 -2.66 0.28
N GLY A 160 47.10 -3.53 0.31
CA GLY A 160 47.26 -4.90 0.77
C GLY A 160 48.12 -5.63 -0.25
N ASP A 161 49.44 -5.62 -0.02
CA ASP A 161 50.35 -6.59 -0.64
C ASP A 161 49.88 -7.99 -0.24
N LEU A 162 49.18 -8.66 -1.16
CA LEU A 162 48.91 -10.09 -1.11
C LEU A 162 50.23 -10.82 -1.37
N HIS A 163 50.95 -11.14 -0.29
CA HIS A 163 52.07 -12.08 -0.30
C HIS A 163 51.64 -13.46 0.20
#